data_AF-A0A3D2FCX9-F1
#
_entry.id   AF-A0A3D2FCX9-F1
#
_cell.length_a   1.000
_cell.length_b   1.000
_cell.length_c   1.000
_cell.angle_alpha   90.00
_cell.angle_beta   90.00
_cell.angle_gamma   90.00
#
_symmetry.space_group_name_H-M   'P 1'
#
loop_
_entity.id
_entity.type
_entity.pdbx_description
1 polymer ?
#
loop_
_entity_poly.entity_id
_entity_poly.type
_entity_poly.pdbx_seq_one_letter_code
_entity_poly.pdbx_strand_id
1 'polypeptide(L)' 'HRDLWQHESGCGSWIVVSRNTVTHEVTGAKLAKDIKRIKA' A
#
# COMPACT_ATOMS: atom_id res chain seq x y z
N HIS A 1 -5.74 6.86 5.00
CA HIS A 1 -5.64 6.90 3.53
C HIS A 1 -4.99 5.61 3.02
N ARG A 2 -5.16 5.25 1.74
CA ARG A 2 -4.45 4.12 1.11
C ARG A 2 -3.66 4.64 -0.08
N ASP A 3 -2.35 4.44 -0.03
CA ASP A 3 -1.40 4.90 -1.06
C ASP A 3 -0.78 3.73 -1.80
N LEU A 4 -0.45 3.92 -3.07
CA LEU A 4 0.24 2.92 -3.89
C LEU A 4 1.74 3.26 -3.96
N TRP A 5 2.61 2.41 -3.41
CA TRP A 5 4.06 2.59 -3.41
C TRP A 5 4.77 1.43 -4.11
N GLN A 6 5.93 1.70 -4.71
CA GLN A 6 6.81 0.67 -5.27
C GLN A 6 7.96 0.37 -4.31
N HIS A 7 8.31 -0.90 -4.15
CA HIS A 7 9.49 -1.33 -3.41
C HIS A 7 10.74 -1.26 -4.30
N GLU A 8 11.11 -0.04 -4.68
CA GLU A 8 12.12 0.25 -5.72
C GLU A 8 13.51 -0.28 -5.36
N SER A 9 14.01 -0.02 -4.16
CA SER A 9 15.31 -0.52 -3.68
C SER A 9 15.25 -1.96 -3.17
N GLY A 10 14.36 -2.78 -3.72
CA GLY A 10 14.13 -4.14 -3.28
C GLY A 10 13.56 -5.00 -4.39
N CYS A 11 12.41 -5.64 -4.13
CA CYS A 11 11.82 -6.61 -5.05
C CYS A 11 11.02 -6.00 -6.21
N GLY A 12 11.00 -4.66 -6.36
CA GLY A 12 10.26 -3.97 -7.43
C GLY A 12 8.74 -4.10 -7.36
N SER A 13 8.21 -4.78 -6.34
CA SER A 13 6.79 -5.08 -6.20
C SER A 13 6.01 -3.84 -5.74
N TRP A 14 4.76 -3.77 -6.18
CA TRP A 14 3.82 -2.74 -5.78
C TRP A 14 3.05 -3.13 -4.52
N ILE A 15 2.94 -2.19 -3.59
CA ILE A 15 2.22 -2.36 -2.32
C ILE A 15 1.21 -1.24 -2.12
N VAL A 16 0.11 -1.59 -1.47
CA VAL A 16 -0.84 -0.62 -0.92
C VAL A 16 -0.51 -0.41 0.55
N VAL A 17 -0.18 0.83 0.90
CA VAL A 17 0.18 1.26 2.26
C VAL A 17 -1.01 1.94 2.90
N SER A 18 -1.36 1.53 4.12
CA SER A 18 -2.34 2.21 4.96
C SER A 18 -1.62 3.17 5.87
N ARG A 19 -1.82 4.48 5.66
CA ARG A 19 -1.20 5.52 6.47
C ARG A 19 -2.16 6.65 6.84
N ASN A 20 -1.85 7.31 7.94
CA ASN A 20 -2.38 8.63 8.26
C ASN A 20 -1.51 9.68 7.56
N THR A 21 -2.09 10.47 6.66
CA THR A 21 -1.34 11.47 5.88
C THR A 21 -1.06 12.77 6.64
N VAL A 22 -1.70 12.96 7.80
CA VAL A 22 -1.44 14.12 8.68
C VAL A 22 -0.30 13.80 9.65
N THR A 23 -0.37 12.65 10.32
CA THR A 23 0.63 12.24 11.32
C THR A 23 1.78 11.42 10.72
N HIS A 24 1.66 10.99 9.46
CA HIS A 24 2.61 10.11 8.77
C HIS A 24 2.74 8.70 9.37
N GLU A 25 1.85 8.31 10.28
CA GLU A 25 1.83 6.97 10.85
C GLU A 25 1.44 5.92 9.81
N VAL A 26 2.21 4.82 9.72
CA VAL A 26 1.93 3.67 8.85
C VAL A 26 1.40 2.52 9.69
N THR A 27 0.19 2.05 9.38
CA THR A 27 -0.50 1.00 10.14
C THR A 27 -0.57 -0.34 9.39
N GLY A 28 -0.10 -0.39 8.15
CA GLY A 28 0.05 -1.65 7.42
C GLY A 28 0.42 -1.50 5.95
N ALA A 29 0.88 -2.62 5.37
CA ALA A 29 1.22 -2.73 3.95
C ALA A 29 0.78 -4.09 3.41
N LYS A 30 0.21 -4.13 2.20
CA LYS A 30 -0.19 -5.37 1.51
C LYS A 30 0.24 -5.31 0.05
N LEU A 31 0.56 -6.46 -0.55
CA LEU A 31 0.86 -6.53 -1.98
C LEU A 31 -0.36 -6.06 -2.78
N ALA A 32 -0.12 -5.21 -3.78
CA ALA A 32 -1.19 -4.65 -4.61
C ALA A 32 -1.99 -5.74 -5.33
N LYS A 33 -1.32 -6.85 -5.71
CA LYS A 33 -1.95 -8.02 -6.35
C LYS A 33 -2.92 -8.80 -5.46
N ASP A 34 -2.75 -8.74 -4.14
CA ASP A 34 -3.55 -9.51 -3.18
C ASP A 34 -4.81 -8.72 -2.74
N ILE A 35 -4.90 -7.45 -3.13
CA ILE A 35 -6.09 -6.63 -2.91
C ILE A 35 -7.15 -7.06 -3.93
N LYS A 36 -8.04 -7.97 -3.52
CA LYS A 36 -9.27 -8.24 -4.27
C LYS A 36 -10.07 -6.95 -4.37
N ARG A 37 -10.30 -6.49 -5.60
CA ARG A 37 -11.23 -5.39 -5.88
C ARG A 37 -12.61 -5.84 -5.41
N ILE A 38 -13.16 -5.19 -4.39
CA ILE A 38 -14.57 -5.32 -4.05
C ILE A 38 -15.31 -4.73 -5.25
N LYS A 39 -15.91 -5.58 -6.09
CA LYS A 39 -16.88 -5.14 -7.09
C LYS A 39 -18.14 -4.73 -6.32
N ALA A 40 -18.57 -3.49 -6.54
CA ALA A 40 -19.91 -3.03 -6.21
C ALA A 40 -20.93 -3.70 -7.14
#